data_AF-A0A6L6GW78-F1
#
_entry.id   AF-A0A6L6GW78-F1
#
_cell.length_a   1.000
_cell.length_b   1.000
_cell.length_c   1.000
_cell.angle_alpha   90.00
_cell.angle_beta   90.00
_cell.angle_gamma   90.00
#
_symmetry.space_group_name_H-M   'P 1'
#
loop_
_entity.id
_entity.type
_entity.pdbx_description
1 polymer ?
#
loop_
_entity_poly.entity_id
_entity_poly.type
_entity_poly.pdbx_seq_one_letter_code
_entity_poly.pdbx_strand_id
1 'polypeptide(L)'
;MDRWADSLIEEYRRGKSDLNKKLKLLEQDAVVNEVDIRLVTDMIADMEYAIEWLRSGRQPNVYQGIDKKAVYQKMMFETMDFIPDIAEQLDINDHQLRLTPYQRIKITNVLAVLSTRERQCYLLHTTQQMSVEEVAKEAGIKKGTAQKYIERARIKVKKIVS
;
A
#
# COMPACT_ATOMS: atom_id res chain seq x y z
N MET A 1 15.90 2.17 26.85
CA MET A 1 14.43 2.17 26.68
C MET A 1 14.03 0.72 26.62
N ASP A 2 13.43 0.19 27.68
CA ASP A 2 13.14 -1.24 27.83
C ASP A 2 12.21 -1.70 26.72
N ARG A 3 12.65 -2.67 25.92
CA ARG A 3 11.87 -3.21 24.81
C ARG A 3 10.97 -4.33 25.33
N TRP A 4 10.01 -3.96 26.18
CA TRP A 4 9.01 -4.87 26.76
C TRP A 4 8.31 -5.74 25.70
N ALA A 5 8.10 -5.19 24.49
CA ALA A 5 7.54 -5.90 23.35
C ALA A 5 8.43 -7.05 22.84
N ASP A 6 9.76 -6.90 22.85
CA ASP A 6 10.69 -7.95 22.43
C ASP A 6 10.68 -9.12 23.43
N SER A 7 10.56 -8.83 24.74
CA SER A 7 10.40 -9.85 25.78
C SER A 7 9.11 -10.65 25.60
N LEU A 8 7.99 -9.97 25.38
CA LEU A 8 6.70 -10.64 25.10
C LEU A 8 6.78 -11.49 23.84
N ILE A 9 7.34 -10.98 22.74
CA ILE A 9 7.46 -11.76 21.50
C ILE A 9 8.19 -13.08 21.74
N GLU A 10 9.25 -13.10 22.56
CA GLU A 10 9.96 -14.33 22.91
C GLU A 10 9.13 -15.27 23.79
N GLU A 11 8.36 -14.76 24.74
CA GLU A 11 7.42 -15.55 25.56
C GLU A 11 6.34 -16.21 24.69
N TYR A 12 5.69 -15.44 23.82
CA TYR A 12 4.67 -15.94 22.89
C TYR A 12 5.25 -16.97 21.90
N ARG A 13 6.49 -16.78 21.43
CA ARG A 13 7.20 -17.78 20.59
C ARG A 13 7.44 -19.08 21.33
N ARG A 14 7.85 -19.00 22.60
CA ARG A 14 8.09 -20.17 23.44
C ARG A 14 6.78 -20.94 23.68
N GLY A 15 5.70 -20.23 24.04
CA GLY A 15 4.37 -20.80 24.20
C GLY A 15 3.84 -21.46 22.92
N LYS A 16 4.02 -20.82 21.76
CA LYS A 16 3.70 -21.41 20.45
C LYS A 16 4.48 -22.70 20.19
N SER A 17 5.77 -22.73 20.53
CA SER A 17 6.59 -23.94 20.37
C SER A 17 6.08 -25.11 21.21
N ASP A 18 5.66 -24.84 22.45
CA ASP A 18 5.13 -25.87 23.35
C ASP A 18 3.75 -26.37 22.90
N LEU A 19 2.88 -25.48 22.40
CA LEU A 19 1.61 -25.87 21.78
C LEU A 19 1.81 -26.76 20.55
N ASN A 20 2.81 -26.45 19.71
CA ASN A 20 3.16 -27.30 18.56
C ASN A 20 3.65 -28.69 18.98
N LYS A 21 4.40 -28.80 20.08
CA LYS A 21 4.80 -30.11 20.63
C LYS A 21 3.57 -30.87 21.12
N LYS A 22 2.66 -30.19 21.82
CA LYS A 22 1.40 -30.79 22.31
C LYS A 22 0.52 -31.27 21.15
N LEU A 23 0.41 -30.49 20.08
CA LEU A 23 -0.32 -30.88 18.87
C LEU A 23 0.23 -32.19 18.28
N LYS A 24 1.55 -32.29 18.12
CA LYS A 24 2.19 -33.52 17.61
C LYS A 24 1.95 -34.74 18.50
N LEU A 25 1.88 -34.57 19.82
CA LEU A 25 1.57 -35.66 20.73
C LEU A 25 0.10 -36.11 20.59
N LEU A 26 -0.83 -35.15 20.46
CA LEU A 26 -2.26 -35.43 20.26
C LEU A 26 -2.54 -36.10 18.91
N GLU A 27 -1.78 -35.77 17.86
CA GLU A 27 -1.87 -36.41 16.54
C GLU A 27 -1.34 -37.85 16.52
N GLN A 28 -0.44 -38.19 17.44
CA GLN A 28 0.14 -39.54 17.56
C GLN A 28 -0.71 -40.47 18.42
N ASP A 29 -1.67 -39.94 19.17
CA ASP A 29 -2.52 -40.72 20.04
C ASP A 29 -3.54 -41.55 19.23
N ALA A 30 -3.72 -42.82 19.59
CA ALA A 30 -4.55 -43.77 18.81
C ALA A 30 -6.05 -43.44 18.85
N VAL A 31 -6.48 -42.63 19.83
CA VAL A 31 -7.84 -42.10 19.94
C VAL A 31 -7.77 -40.62 19.58
N VAL A 32 -8.06 -40.30 18.32
CA VAL A 32 -8.01 -38.92 17.81
C VAL A 32 -9.06 -38.09 18.56
N ASN A 33 -8.60 -37.26 19.50
CA ASN A 33 -9.47 -36.28 20.14
C ASN A 33 -9.52 -35.02 19.26
N GLU A 34 -10.34 -35.05 18.21
CA GLU A 34 -10.47 -33.96 17.23
C GLU A 34 -10.79 -32.61 17.89
N VAL A 35 -11.48 -32.61 19.03
CA VAL A 35 -11.81 -31.40 19.79
C VAL A 35 -10.54 -30.75 20.36
N ASP A 36 -9.65 -31.55 20.95
CA ASP A 36 -8.40 -31.06 21.51
C ASP A 36 -7.44 -30.57 20.42
N ILE A 37 -7.41 -31.26 19.28
CA ILE A 37 -6.59 -30.87 18.12
C ILE A 37 -7.05 -29.50 17.59
N ARG A 38 -8.36 -29.30 17.42
CA ARG A 38 -8.91 -28.00 16.99
C ARG A 38 -8.59 -26.91 18.00
N LEU A 39 -8.84 -27.16 19.29
CA LEU A 39 -8.55 -26.19 20.34
C LEU A 39 -7.08 -25.77 20.35
N VAL A 40 -6.15 -26.73 20.27
CA VAL A 40 -4.71 -26.43 20.24
C VAL A 40 -4.31 -25.68 18.97
N THR A 41 -4.94 -25.99 17.83
CA THR A 41 -4.72 -25.29 16.56
C THR A 41 -5.18 -23.83 16.64
N ASP A 42 -6.35 -23.58 17.22
CA ASP A 42 -6.88 -22.23 17.43
C ASP A 42 -5.97 -21.43 18.39
N MET A 43 -5.50 -22.06 19.47
CA MET A 43 -4.53 -21.44 20.38
C MET A 43 -3.21 -21.07 19.68
N ILE A 44 -2.74 -21.88 18.71
CA ILE A 44 -1.55 -21.56 17.92
C ILE A 44 -1.82 -20.33 17.02
N ALA A 45 -2.98 -20.26 16.39
CA ALA A 45 -3.38 -19.14 15.54
C ALA A 45 -3.46 -17.83 16.35
N ASP A 46 -4.01 -17.87 17.57
CA ASP A 46 -4.06 -16.71 18.47
C ASP A 46 -2.66 -16.23 18.87
N MET A 47 -1.72 -17.15 19.13
CA MET A 47 -0.33 -16.82 19.44
C MET A 47 0.37 -16.18 18.23
N GLU A 48 0.11 -16.66 17.01
CA GLU A 48 0.62 -16.05 15.78
C GLU A 48 0.07 -14.64 15.55
N TYR A 49 -1.24 -14.46 15.78
CA TYR A 49 -1.90 -13.16 15.72
C TYR A 49 -1.27 -12.17 16.70
N ALA A 50 -1.08 -12.56 17.96
CA ALA A 50 -0.46 -11.71 18.97
C ALA A 50 0.98 -11.33 18.59
N ILE A 51 1.80 -12.28 18.09
CA ILE A 51 3.16 -12.01 17.63
C ILE A 51 3.17 -11.02 16.46
N GLU A 52 2.28 -11.19 15.47
CA GLU A 52 2.21 -10.30 14.32
C GLU A 52 1.77 -8.88 14.74
N TRP A 53 0.81 -8.79 15.67
CA TRP A 53 0.38 -7.51 16.23
C TRP A 53 1.49 -6.81 17.01
N LEU A 54 2.21 -7.52 17.88
CA LEU A 54 3.33 -6.97 18.65
C LEU A 54 4.51 -6.53 17.76
N ARG A 55 4.77 -7.22 16.64
CA ARG A 55 5.83 -6.84 15.69
C ARG A 55 5.47 -5.66 14.81
N SER A 56 4.21 -5.56 14.39
CA SER A 56 3.77 -4.58 13.38
C SER A 56 3.03 -3.37 13.97
N GLY A 57 2.52 -3.48 15.20
CA GLY A 57 1.62 -2.52 15.83
C GLY A 57 0.26 -2.39 15.11
N ARG A 58 -0.09 -3.32 14.22
CA ARG A 58 -1.27 -3.24 13.34
C ARG A 58 -2.06 -4.54 13.39
N GLN A 59 -3.39 -4.44 13.30
CA GLN A 59 -4.29 -5.59 13.38
C GLN A 59 -4.01 -6.61 12.24
N PRO A 60 -3.63 -7.85 12.56
CA PRO A 60 -3.48 -8.95 11.59
C PRO A 60 -4.82 -9.38 10.97
N ASN A 61 -4.79 -10.03 9.81
CA ASN A 61 -5.96 -10.64 9.13
C ASN A 61 -7.10 -9.71 8.69
N VAL A 62 -6.93 -8.38 8.70
CA VAL A 62 -7.87 -7.50 7.99
C VAL A 62 -7.67 -7.73 6.49
N TYR A 63 -8.63 -8.44 5.87
CA TYR A 63 -8.72 -8.62 4.42
C TYR A 63 -8.43 -7.30 3.72
N GLN A 64 -7.51 -7.34 2.76
CA GLN A 64 -7.08 -6.20 1.95
C GLN A 64 -8.25 -5.72 1.07
N GLY A 65 -9.26 -5.12 1.67
CA GLY A 65 -10.34 -4.42 1.02
C GLY A 65 -9.78 -3.14 0.41
N ILE A 66 -9.40 -3.24 -0.86
CA ILE A 66 -8.89 -2.14 -1.69
C ILE A 66 -7.53 -1.67 -1.16
N ASP A 67 -6.51 -2.32 -1.70
CA ASP A 67 -5.13 -1.86 -1.85
C ASP A 67 -4.85 -0.57 -1.07
N LYS A 68 -4.27 -0.66 0.15
CA LYS A 68 -3.97 0.53 0.96
C LYS A 68 -3.23 1.58 0.13
N LYS A 69 -2.42 1.17 -0.85
CA LYS A 69 -1.85 2.10 -1.84
C LYS A 69 -2.89 2.87 -2.64
N ALA A 70 -3.97 2.25 -3.12
CA ALA A 70 -5.03 2.92 -3.85
C ALA A 70 -5.87 3.86 -2.97
N VAL A 71 -6.18 3.47 -1.71
CA VAL A 71 -6.89 4.35 -0.77
C VAL A 71 -6.00 5.49 -0.30
N TYR A 72 -4.76 5.24 0.09
CA TYR A 72 -3.80 6.31 0.43
C TYR A 72 -3.50 7.18 -0.78
N GLN A 73 -3.38 6.64 -1.99
CA GLN A 73 -3.23 7.46 -3.20
C GLN A 73 -4.49 8.31 -3.42
N LYS A 74 -5.68 7.71 -3.39
CA LYS A 74 -6.94 8.43 -3.59
C LYS A 74 -7.14 9.53 -2.54
N MET A 75 -6.94 9.20 -1.27
CA MET A 75 -6.98 10.14 -0.15
C MET A 75 -5.90 11.21 -0.29
N MET A 76 -4.65 10.87 -0.63
CA MET A 76 -3.55 11.82 -0.85
C MET A 76 -3.83 12.79 -2.00
N PHE A 77 -4.53 12.37 -3.05
CA PHE A 77 -4.96 13.25 -4.15
C PHE A 77 -6.23 14.06 -3.80
N GLU A 78 -7.08 13.55 -2.92
CA GLU A 78 -8.24 14.28 -2.38
C GLU A 78 -7.80 15.32 -1.33
N THR A 79 -6.74 15.02 -0.56
CA THR A 79 -6.09 15.90 0.44
C THR A 79 -4.83 16.54 -0.13
N MET A 80 -4.89 17.11 -1.33
CA MET A 80 -3.80 17.84 -1.99
C MET A 80 -3.33 19.11 -1.22
N ASP A 81 -3.67 19.23 0.06
CA ASP A 81 -3.15 20.19 1.02
C ASP A 81 -1.81 19.74 1.66
N PHE A 82 -1.36 18.50 1.38
CA PHE A 82 -0.13 17.93 1.93
C PHE A 82 1.11 18.02 1.01
N ILE A 83 1.04 18.74 -0.11
CA ILE A 83 2.27 19.16 -0.80
C ILE A 83 2.94 20.17 0.14
N PRO A 84 4.08 19.84 0.77
CA PRO A 84 4.78 20.79 1.61
C PRO A 84 5.18 21.94 0.70
N ASP A 85 4.55 23.08 0.98
CA ASP A 85 4.85 24.44 0.58
C ASP A 85 5.96 24.63 -0.46
N ILE A 86 5.69 24.28 -1.72
CA ILE A 86 6.40 24.90 -2.85
C ILE A 86 6.04 26.41 -2.89
N ALA A 87 4.96 26.82 -2.21
CA ALA A 87 4.58 28.22 -2.09
C ALA A 87 5.52 29.03 -1.19
N GLU A 88 6.32 28.41 -0.30
CA GLU A 88 7.39 29.11 0.43
C GLU A 88 8.59 29.43 -0.49
N GLN A 89 8.76 28.70 -1.60
CA GLN A 89 9.82 28.93 -2.60
C GLN A 89 9.35 29.77 -3.80
N LEU A 90 8.05 30.01 -3.93
CA LEU A 90 7.47 30.77 -5.02
C LEU A 90 7.00 32.10 -4.47
N ASP A 91 7.64 33.18 -4.93
CA ASP A 91 7.34 34.56 -4.58
C ASP A 91 5.81 34.78 -4.49
N ILE A 92 5.32 35.07 -3.28
CA ILE A 92 3.92 34.93 -2.83
C ILE A 92 2.96 35.86 -3.61
N ASN A 93 3.48 36.70 -4.50
CA ASN A 93 2.72 37.65 -5.32
C ASN A 93 2.17 37.07 -6.62
N ASP A 94 2.48 35.84 -6.99
CA ASP A 94 1.96 35.28 -8.25
C ASP A 94 0.61 34.56 -8.04
N HIS A 95 -0.48 35.33 -8.09
CA HIS A 95 -1.86 34.82 -8.09
C HIS A 95 -2.15 33.79 -9.21
N GLN A 96 -1.22 33.59 -10.16
CA GLN A 96 -1.36 32.67 -11.30
C GLN A 96 -1.16 31.20 -10.93
N LEU A 97 -0.58 30.88 -9.76
CA LEU A 97 -0.26 29.51 -9.36
C LEU A 97 -1.33 28.83 -8.51
N ARG A 98 -2.36 29.56 -8.07
CA ARG A 98 -3.43 28.99 -7.24
C ARG A 98 -4.48 28.32 -8.11
N LEU A 99 -4.39 26.99 -8.24
CA LEU A 99 -5.43 26.17 -8.86
C LEU A 99 -6.79 26.43 -8.18
N THR A 100 -7.82 26.74 -8.97
CA THR A 100 -9.18 26.88 -8.42
C THR A 100 -9.68 25.54 -7.88
N PRO A 101 -10.62 25.52 -6.91
CA PRO A 101 -11.19 24.26 -6.40
C PRO A 101 -11.73 23.35 -7.53
N TYR A 102 -12.33 23.94 -8.55
CA TYR A 102 -12.82 23.24 -9.73
C TYR A 102 -11.69 22.60 -10.55
N GLN A 103 -10.59 23.32 -10.77
CA GLN A 103 -9.42 22.78 -11.46
C GLN A 103 -8.77 21.63 -10.69
N ARG A 104 -8.69 21.73 -9.36
CA ARG A 104 -8.19 20.65 -8.49
C ARG A 104 -9.04 19.38 -8.65
N ILE A 105 -10.36 19.52 -8.55
CA ILE A 105 -11.29 18.39 -8.75
C ILE A 105 -11.12 17.77 -10.14
N LYS A 106 -10.96 18.60 -11.18
CA LYS A 106 -10.76 18.10 -12.56
C LYS A 106 -9.46 17.30 -12.68
N ILE A 107 -8.36 17.77 -12.09
CA ILE A 107 -7.07 17.07 -12.08
C ILE A 107 -7.19 15.76 -11.29
N THR A 108 -7.78 15.78 -10.09
CA THR A 108 -7.97 14.58 -9.26
C THR A 108 -8.81 13.53 -9.98
N ASN A 109 -9.89 13.94 -10.64
CA ASN A 109 -10.73 13.04 -11.45
C ASN A 109 -9.95 12.42 -12.62
N VAL A 110 -9.15 13.22 -13.33
CA VAL A 110 -8.29 12.72 -14.42
C VAL A 110 -7.31 11.68 -13.91
N LEU A 111 -6.62 11.96 -12.80
CA LEU A 111 -5.61 11.06 -12.23
C LEU A 111 -6.22 9.77 -11.67
N ALA A 112 -7.45 9.83 -11.13
CA ALA A 112 -8.18 8.68 -10.62
C ALA A 112 -8.53 7.65 -11.71
N VAL A 113 -8.80 8.09 -12.94
CA VAL A 113 -9.16 7.21 -14.07
C VAL A 113 -7.94 6.48 -14.67
N LEU A 114 -6.74 7.00 -14.46
CA LEU A 114 -5.50 6.37 -14.90
C LEU A 114 -5.13 5.18 -14.00
N SER A 115 -4.76 4.06 -14.61
CA SER A 115 -4.15 2.94 -13.86
C SER A 115 -2.80 3.37 -13.28
N THR A 116 -2.32 2.66 -12.25
CA THR A 116 -1.05 3.00 -11.57
C THR A 116 0.13 3.10 -12.55
N ARG A 117 0.22 2.19 -13.52
CA ARG A 117 1.29 2.18 -14.53
C ARG A 117 1.13 3.29 -15.57
N GLU A 118 -0.10 3.54 -16.04
CA GLU A 118 -0.39 4.67 -16.93
C GLU A 118 -0.06 6.00 -16.25
N ARG A 119 -0.49 6.17 -14.99
CA ARG A 119 -0.25 7.37 -14.19
C ARG A 119 1.24 7.61 -13.98
N GLN A 120 1.99 6.59 -13.57
CA GLN A 120 3.43 6.69 -13.37
C GLN A 120 4.14 7.12 -14.66
N CYS A 121 3.90 6.42 -15.78
CA CYS A 121 4.57 6.73 -17.03
C CYS A 121 4.17 8.11 -17.57
N TYR A 122 2.89 8.48 -17.42
CA TYR A 122 2.37 9.77 -17.90
C TYR A 122 2.93 10.95 -17.12
N LEU A 123 3.03 10.84 -15.79
CA LEU A 123 3.62 11.89 -14.95
C LEU A 123 5.12 12.06 -15.25
N LEU A 124 5.89 10.97 -15.27
CA LEU A 124 7.33 11.04 -15.59
C LEU A 124 7.58 11.74 -16.94
N HIS A 125 6.76 11.44 -17.95
CA HIS A 125 6.88 12.07 -19.26
C HIS A 125 6.41 13.54 -19.27
N THR A 126 5.29 13.86 -18.62
CA THR A 126 4.61 15.16 -18.77
C THR A 126 5.10 16.20 -17.76
N THR A 127 5.40 15.79 -16.52
CA THR A 127 5.84 16.72 -15.46
C THR A 127 7.35 16.83 -15.40
N GLN A 128 8.09 15.74 -15.59
CA GLN A 128 9.56 15.72 -15.52
C GLN A 128 10.22 15.79 -16.91
N GLN A 129 9.44 15.90 -17.99
CA GLN A 129 9.91 15.98 -19.39
C GLN A 129 10.84 14.83 -19.81
N MET A 130 10.79 13.68 -19.14
CA MET A 130 11.61 12.52 -19.46
C MET A 130 11.24 11.95 -20.83
N SER A 131 12.24 11.51 -21.59
CA SER A 131 12.01 10.76 -22.83
C SER A 131 11.34 9.41 -22.53
N VAL A 132 10.65 8.83 -23.51
CA VAL A 132 10.00 7.52 -23.37
C VAL A 132 11.00 6.42 -22.95
N GLU A 133 12.27 6.56 -23.33
CA GLU A 133 13.32 5.63 -22.97
C GLU A 133 13.74 5.76 -21.50
N GLU A 134 13.88 6.99 -21.00
CA GLU A 134 14.16 7.25 -19.58
C GLU A 134 13.00 6.80 -18.70
N VAL A 135 11.76 7.10 -19.11
CA VAL A 135 10.55 6.61 -18.42
C VAL A 135 10.54 5.08 -18.33
N ALA A 136 10.95 4.40 -19.41
CA ALA A 136 11.00 2.94 -19.44
C ALA A 136 12.05 2.39 -18.47
N LYS A 137 13.25 3.01 -18.43
CA LYS A 137 14.31 2.66 -17.47
C LYS A 137 13.84 2.87 -16.03
N GLU A 138 13.27 4.02 -15.74
CA GLU A 138 12.79 4.40 -14.41
C GLU A 138 11.65 3.49 -13.92
N ALA A 139 10.70 3.16 -14.81
CA ALA A 139 9.58 2.28 -14.47
C ALA A 139 9.93 0.77 -14.51
N GLY A 140 11.15 0.41 -14.92
CA GLY A 140 11.62 -0.97 -15.04
C GLY A 140 10.87 -1.79 -16.11
N ILE A 141 10.49 -1.17 -17.22
CA ILE A 141 9.70 -1.78 -18.30
C ILE A 141 10.33 -1.57 -19.68
N LYS A 142 9.84 -2.28 -20.69
CA LYS A 142 10.28 -2.08 -22.09
C LYS A 142 9.79 -0.74 -22.65
N LYS A 143 10.59 -0.10 -23.50
CA LYS A 143 10.26 1.19 -24.18
C LYS A 143 8.89 1.19 -24.85
N GLY A 144 8.56 0.13 -25.61
CA GLY A 144 7.25 0.02 -26.26
C GLY A 144 6.08 -0.12 -25.27
N THR A 145 6.31 -0.67 -24.07
CA THR A 145 5.30 -0.76 -23.02
C THR A 145 5.08 0.62 -22.38
N ALA A 146 6.16 1.34 -22.05
CA ALA A 146 6.08 2.71 -21.54
C ALA A 146 5.33 3.64 -22.51
N GLN A 147 5.66 3.55 -23.81
CA GLN A 147 4.98 4.31 -24.86
C GLN A 147 3.47 4.05 -24.88
N LYS A 148 3.05 2.77 -24.84
CA LYS A 148 1.63 2.39 -24.80
C LYS A 148 0.92 2.95 -23.57
N TYR A 149 1.57 2.94 -22.40
CA TYR A 149 0.99 3.49 -21.18
C TYR A 149 0.82 5.01 -21.25
N ILE A 150 1.80 5.73 -21.79
CA ILE A 150 1.72 7.18 -22.02
C ILE A 150 0.58 7.51 -22.98
N GLU A 151 0.46 6.79 -24.08
CA GLU A 151 -0.57 7.06 -25.10
C GLU A 151 -1.98 6.78 -24.57
N ARG A 152 -2.18 5.65 -23.88
CA ARG A 152 -3.46 5.35 -23.22
C ARG A 152 -3.84 6.41 -22.19
N ALA A 153 -2.88 6.89 -21.41
CA ALA A 153 -3.11 7.96 -20.46
C ALA A 153 -3.52 9.26 -21.17
N ARG A 154 -2.85 9.65 -22.26
CA ARG A 154 -3.21 10.81 -23.08
C ARG A 154 -4.64 10.75 -23.59
N ILE A 155 -5.06 9.61 -24.13
CA ILE A 155 -6.43 9.40 -24.63
C ILE A 155 -7.46 9.60 -23.51
N LYS A 156 -7.22 8.99 -22.34
CA LYS A 156 -8.11 9.11 -21.17
C LYS A 156 -8.20 10.55 -20.65
N VAL A 157 -7.05 11.23 -20.53
CA VAL A 157 -6.98 12.65 -20.11
C VAL A 157 -7.76 13.52 -21.09
N LYS A 158 -7.51 13.37 -22.39
CA LYS A 158 -8.20 14.16 -23.43
C LYS A 158 -9.72 14.00 -23.36
N LYS A 159 -10.22 12.78 -23.11
CA LYS A 159 -11.66 12.51 -22.98
C LYS A 159 -12.31 13.22 -21.78
N ILE A 160 -11.56 13.47 -20.71
CA ILE A 160 -12.07 14.11 -19.48
C ILE A 160 -11.91 15.64 -19.55
N VAL A 161 -10.88 16.12 -20.25
CA VAL A 161 -10.56 17.54 -20.34
C VAL A 161 -11.36 18.24 -21.43
N SER A 162 -11.60 17.57 -22.58
CA SER A 162 -12.57 18.00 -23.61
C SER A 162 -13.98 18.11 -23.06
#